data_AF-A0A8C4PU05-F1
#
_entry.id   AF-A0A8C4PU05-F1
#
_cell.length_a   1.000
_cell.length_b   1.000
_cell.length_c   1.000
_cell.angle_alpha   90.00
_cell.angle_beta   90.00
_cell.angle_gamma   90.00
#
_symmetry.space_group_name_H-M   'P 1'
#
loop_
_entity.id
_entity.type
_entity.pdbx_description
1 polymer ?
#
loop_
_entity_poly.entity_id
_entity_poly.type
_entity_poly.pdbx_seq_one_letter_code
_entity_poly.pdbx_strand_id
1 'polypeptide(L)'
;MRRDPAPGFSMLLFGVSLACYSPSLKSVQDQAYKAPVVVEGKVQGLAPAGGSSSNSTREPPASGRVALVKVLDKWPLRSGGLQREQVISVGSCAPLERNQRYIFFLEPTEQPLVFKTAFAPLDTNGKNLKKEVGKILCTDCATRPKLKKMKSQTGQVGEKQSLKCEAAAGNPQPSYRWFKDGKELNRSRDIRIKYGNGRKNSRLQFNKVKVEDAGEYVCEAENILGKDTVRGRLHVNSVSTTLSSWSGHARKCNETAKSYCVNGGVCYYIEGINQLSCKCPNGFFGQRCLEKLPLRLYMPDPKQSVLWDTPGTGVSSSQWSTSPSTLDLN
;
A
#
# COMPACT_ATOMS: atom_id res chain seq x y z
N MET A 1 39.99 -25.65 17.37
CA MET A 1 38.97 -25.59 18.44
C MET A 1 38.75 -24.14 18.79
N ARG A 2 37.60 -23.60 18.42
CA ARG A 2 37.12 -22.27 18.86
C ARG A 2 36.63 -22.39 20.30
N ARG A 3 36.99 -21.43 21.15
CA ARG A 3 36.22 -21.10 22.35
C ARG A 3 36.10 -19.57 22.42
N ASP A 4 34.86 -19.13 22.54
CA ASP A 4 34.41 -17.75 22.65
C ASP A 4 34.95 -17.05 23.91
N PRO A 5 34.88 -15.71 23.92
CA PRO A 5 34.20 -15.06 25.03
C PRO A 5 33.05 -14.15 24.55
N ALA A 6 32.08 -13.99 25.46
CA ALA A 6 30.75 -13.40 25.30
C ALA A 6 30.67 -11.99 24.65
N PRO A 7 29.50 -11.61 24.09
CA PRO A 7 29.26 -10.23 23.65
C PRO A 7 28.95 -9.35 24.86
N GLY A 8 29.98 -8.69 25.38
CA GLY A 8 29.85 -7.57 26.30
C GLY A 8 29.53 -6.28 25.54
N PHE A 9 28.54 -5.55 26.04
CA PHE A 9 28.13 -4.22 25.64
C PHE A 9 29.31 -3.28 25.33
N SER A 10 29.27 -2.59 24.18
CA SER A 10 29.89 -1.27 24.04
C SER A 10 29.00 -0.38 23.18
N MET A 11 28.29 0.49 23.89
CA MET A 11 27.41 1.52 23.38
C MET A 11 28.25 2.81 23.25
N LEU A 12 28.01 3.58 22.16
CA LEU A 12 28.26 5.03 22.03
C LEU A 12 29.71 5.48 21.73
N LEU A 13 30.04 6.49 20.92
CA LEU A 13 29.30 7.51 20.16
C LEU A 13 30.33 8.23 19.25
N PHE A 14 30.17 8.17 17.93
CA PHE A 14 30.70 9.21 17.03
C PHE A 14 29.54 9.66 16.13
N GLY A 15 28.75 10.57 16.69
CA GLY A 15 27.49 11.05 16.14
C GLY A 15 27.68 12.03 14.99
N VAL A 16 27.87 11.52 13.78
CA VAL A 16 27.28 12.16 12.61
C VAL A 16 25.86 11.61 12.54
N SER A 17 24.87 12.44 12.86
CA SER A 17 23.47 12.01 12.87
C SER A 17 23.10 11.41 11.50
N LEU A 18 22.74 10.12 11.48
CA LEU A 18 22.15 9.41 10.34
C LEU A 18 20.85 10.07 9.80
N ALA A 19 20.39 11.16 10.42
CA ALA A 19 19.15 11.88 10.14
C ALA A 19 19.08 12.60 8.78
N CYS A 20 20.22 12.89 8.13
CA CYS A 20 20.19 13.65 6.86
C CYS A 20 19.83 12.80 5.64
N TYR A 21 19.92 11.48 5.73
CA TYR A 21 19.51 10.55 4.69
C TYR A 21 18.69 9.44 5.31
N SER A 22 17.37 9.64 5.41
CA SER A 22 16.41 8.54 5.65
C SER A 22 15.72 8.16 4.33
N PRO A 23 16.36 7.38 3.43
CA PRO A 23 15.83 7.02 2.12
C PRO A 23 14.53 6.18 2.17
N SER A 24 14.13 5.69 3.35
CA SER A 24 12.93 4.89 3.56
C SER A 24 11.64 5.73 3.76
N LEU A 25 11.74 7.03 4.11
CA LEU A 25 10.58 7.90 4.34
C LEU A 25 10.29 8.74 3.10
N LYS A 26 9.17 8.43 2.43
CA LYS A 26 8.88 8.93 1.07
C LYS A 26 8.01 10.19 1.02
N SER A 27 7.48 10.70 2.14
CA SER A 27 6.62 11.89 2.15
C SER A 27 6.88 12.86 3.31
N VAL A 28 6.62 14.16 3.09
CA VAL A 28 6.71 15.23 4.11
C VAL A 28 5.78 14.95 5.30
N GLN A 29 4.61 14.34 5.03
CA GLN A 29 3.69 13.85 6.05
C GLN A 29 4.39 12.84 6.97
N ASP A 30 4.99 11.78 6.43
CA ASP A 30 5.63 10.75 7.26
C ASP A 30 6.74 11.31 8.16
N GLN A 31 7.50 12.31 7.68
CA GLN A 31 8.53 12.99 8.46
C GLN A 31 7.94 13.84 9.59
N ALA A 32 6.90 14.62 9.29
CA ALA A 32 6.19 15.43 10.29
C ALA A 32 5.60 14.59 11.41
N TYR A 33 5.05 13.43 11.08
CA TYR A 33 4.42 12.56 12.07
C TYR A 33 5.42 11.81 12.97
N LYS A 34 6.67 11.62 12.50
CA LYS A 34 7.73 11.01 13.30
C LYS A 34 8.51 12.02 14.14
N ALA A 35 8.53 13.28 13.74
CA ALA A 35 9.22 14.34 14.46
C ALA A 35 8.44 14.72 15.74
N PRO A 36 9.10 14.78 16.92
CA PRO A 36 8.47 15.25 18.15
C PRO A 36 7.89 16.66 18.04
N VAL A 37 8.55 17.53 17.28
CA VAL A 37 8.19 18.93 17.11
C VAL A 37 8.29 19.30 15.63
N VAL A 38 7.27 19.97 15.09
CA VAL A 38 7.27 20.50 13.72
C VAL A 38 6.96 21.98 13.73
N VAL A 39 7.84 22.78 13.13
CA VAL A 39 7.69 24.24 13.09
C VAL A 39 7.97 24.80 11.70
N GLU A 40 7.26 25.87 11.35
CA GLU A 40 7.69 26.78 10.28
C GLU A 40 8.60 27.80 10.94
N GLY A 41 9.83 27.90 10.44
CA GLY A 41 10.84 28.78 11.02
C GLY A 41 11.49 29.66 9.96
N LYS A 42 11.76 30.91 10.30
CA LYS A 42 12.62 31.80 9.51
C LYS A 42 14.00 31.87 10.15
N VAL A 43 15.04 31.55 9.38
CA VAL A 43 16.43 31.63 9.83
C VAL A 43 16.82 33.10 9.99
N GLN A 44 17.11 33.52 11.22
CA GLN A 44 17.52 34.90 11.54
C GLN A 44 19.02 35.09 11.36
N GLY A 45 19.79 34.05 11.68
CA GLY A 45 21.23 34.05 11.56
C GLY A 45 21.81 32.66 11.74
N LEU A 46 23.04 32.49 11.28
CA LEU A 46 23.85 31.30 11.56
C LEU A 46 24.75 31.66 12.74
N ALA A 47 24.76 30.82 13.78
CA ALA A 47 25.64 31.05 14.91
C ALA A 47 27.10 30.94 14.43
N PRO A 48 27.98 31.89 14.78
CA PRO A 48 29.39 31.79 14.41
C PRO A 48 30.02 30.58 15.11
N ALA A 49 30.92 29.89 14.41
CA ALA A 49 31.77 28.90 15.03
C ALA A 49 32.60 29.58 16.12
N GLY A 50 32.41 29.20 17.38
CA GLY A 50 33.18 29.76 18.49
C GLY A 50 34.67 29.55 18.26
N GLY A 51 35.43 30.65 18.22
CA GLY A 51 36.89 30.59 18.24
C GLY A 51 37.39 30.33 19.65
N SER A 52 38.36 29.43 19.80
CA SER A 52 39.27 29.43 20.94
C SER A 52 40.70 29.37 20.42
N SER A 53 41.49 30.40 20.72
CA SER A 53 42.94 30.31 20.72
C SER A 53 43.39 29.32 21.80
N SER A 54 44.13 28.28 21.42
CA SER A 54 45.30 27.73 22.14
C SER A 54 45.70 26.40 21.51
N ASN A 55 47.01 26.21 21.37
CA ASN A 55 47.70 25.09 20.75
C ASN A 55 47.16 23.71 21.19
N SER A 56 46.51 22.99 20.28
CA SER A 56 46.33 21.54 20.35
C SER A 56 46.03 20.98 18.97
N THR A 57 46.84 20.03 18.49
CA THR A 57 46.73 19.36 17.17
C THR A 57 45.57 18.36 17.09
N ARG A 58 44.44 18.65 17.72
CA ARG A 58 43.18 17.95 17.50
C ARG A 58 42.22 18.90 16.80
N GLU A 59 41.93 18.58 15.53
CA GLU A 59 40.90 19.27 14.75
C GLU A 59 39.60 19.43 15.56
N PRO A 60 39.02 20.64 15.60
CA PRO A 60 37.72 20.85 16.23
C PRO A 60 36.62 20.20 15.36
N PRO A 61 35.57 19.60 15.96
CA PRO A 61 34.46 19.06 15.19
C PRO A 61 33.69 20.18 14.46
N ALA A 62 33.50 20.00 13.16
CA ALA A 62 32.88 20.89 12.15
C ALA A 62 31.95 22.01 12.66
N SER A 63 32.56 23.18 12.83
CA SER A 63 32.03 24.53 12.57
C SER A 63 30.90 24.59 11.51
N GLY A 64 29.73 25.17 11.85
CA GLY A 64 28.75 25.67 10.85
C GLY A 64 27.31 25.14 10.89
N ARG A 65 26.91 24.35 11.90
CA ARG A 65 25.62 23.61 11.90
C ARG A 65 24.50 24.17 12.76
N VAL A 66 24.66 25.32 13.43
CA VAL A 66 23.62 25.86 14.33
C VAL A 66 23.03 27.14 13.76
N ALA A 67 21.70 27.17 13.61
CA ALA A 67 20.95 28.33 13.14
C ALA A 67 20.04 28.86 14.24
N LEU A 68 19.95 30.20 14.33
CA LEU A 68 18.92 30.88 15.10
C LEU A 68 17.66 30.96 14.24
N VAL A 69 16.61 30.30 14.69
CA VAL A 69 15.36 30.15 13.95
C VAL A 69 14.24 30.81 14.73
N LYS A 70 13.58 31.78 14.11
CA LYS A 70 12.36 32.40 14.66
C LYS A 70 11.16 31.55 14.27
N VAL A 71 10.44 31.03 15.26
CA VAL A 71 9.23 30.22 15.07
C VAL A 71 8.11 31.12 14.53
N LEU A 72 7.61 30.79 13.34
CA LEU A 72 6.53 31.50 12.66
C LEU A 72 5.19 30.80 12.88
N ASP A 73 5.20 29.47 12.81
CA ASP A 73 4.04 28.63 13.07
C ASP A 73 4.49 27.31 13.72
N LYS A 74 3.59 26.67 14.46
CA LYS A 74 3.86 25.43 15.17
C LYS A 74 2.70 24.47 14.99
N TRP A 75 3.01 23.21 14.74
CA TRP A 75 1.98 22.19 14.62
C TRP A 75 2.14 21.11 15.69
N PRO A 76 1.04 20.74 16.37
CA PRO A 76 1.11 19.85 17.51
C PRO A 76 1.21 18.37 17.07
N LEU A 77 2.24 17.68 17.59
CA LEU A 77 2.19 16.23 17.83
C LEU A 77 2.53 15.82 19.26
N ARG A 78 2.92 16.77 20.11
CA ARG A 78 2.99 16.77 21.58
C ARG A 78 3.68 18.09 21.92
N SER A 79 2.90 19.13 22.19
CA SER A 79 3.25 20.53 21.93
C SER A 79 4.47 21.11 22.67
N GLY A 80 5.16 20.37 23.56
CA GLY A 80 6.53 20.67 24.01
C GLY A 80 6.82 22.10 24.51
N GLY A 81 5.80 22.93 24.77
CA GLY A 81 5.92 24.30 25.28
C GLY A 81 6.34 25.42 24.30
N LEU A 82 6.62 25.15 23.03
CA LEU A 82 7.10 26.20 22.08
C LEU A 82 6.02 27.25 21.76
N GLN A 83 6.40 28.52 21.64
CA GLN A 83 5.52 29.64 21.31
C GLN A 83 5.83 30.26 19.94
N ARG A 84 4.83 30.94 19.36
CA ARG A 84 5.01 31.73 18.15
C ARG A 84 5.94 32.92 18.45
N GLU A 85 6.70 33.35 17.46
CA GLU A 85 7.74 34.41 17.56
C GLU A 85 8.96 34.03 18.43
N GLN A 86 8.93 32.89 19.10
CA GLN A 86 10.06 32.41 19.91
C GLN A 86 11.28 32.10 19.03
N VAL A 87 12.47 32.48 19.49
CA VAL A 87 13.73 32.14 18.82
C VAL A 87 14.30 30.88 19.45
N ILE A 88 14.64 29.91 18.62
CA ILE A 88 15.24 28.64 19.01
C ILE A 88 16.58 28.44 18.32
N SER A 89 17.46 27.67 18.96
CA SER A 89 18.73 27.24 18.34
C SER A 89 18.52 25.87 17.72
N VAL A 90 18.77 25.75 16.42
CA VAL A 90 18.55 24.50 15.68
C VAL A 90 19.88 24.01 15.11
N GLY A 91 20.33 22.86 15.60
CA GLY A 91 21.37 22.07 14.95
C GLY A 91 20.82 21.44 13.67
N SER A 92 21.25 21.94 12.52
CA SER A 92 20.84 21.47 11.20
C SER A 92 21.87 20.52 10.60
N CYS A 93 21.38 19.44 10.01
CA CYS A 93 22.21 18.54 9.22
C CYS A 93 22.36 18.98 7.75
N ALA A 94 21.54 19.94 7.29
CA ALA A 94 21.57 20.52 5.94
C ALA A 94 21.95 22.01 5.98
N PRO A 95 22.57 22.56 4.91
CA PRO A 95 22.87 23.99 4.84
C PRO A 95 21.58 24.83 4.90
N LEU A 96 21.64 25.93 5.62
CA LEU A 96 20.52 26.85 5.82
C LEU A 96 20.92 28.26 5.38
N GLU A 97 20.00 28.95 4.72
CA GLU A 97 20.22 30.32 4.25
C GLU A 97 19.58 31.33 5.21
N ARG A 98 20.28 32.45 5.43
CA ARG A 98 19.78 33.55 6.25
C ARG A 98 18.53 34.15 5.58
N ASN A 99 17.55 34.54 6.39
CA ASN A 99 16.25 35.07 5.97
C ASN A 99 15.35 34.08 5.22
N GLN A 100 15.79 32.84 5.07
CA GLN A 100 15.01 31.81 4.40
C GLN A 100 14.07 31.08 5.36
N ARG A 101 12.92 30.64 4.83
CA ARG A 101 11.86 29.96 5.59
C ARG A 101 11.90 28.47 5.28
N TYR A 102 11.87 27.66 6.33
CA TYR A 102 11.85 26.21 6.22
C TYR A 102 10.78 25.59 7.11
N ILE A 103 10.36 24.38 6.74
CA ILE A 103 9.68 23.47 7.64
C ILE A 103 10.73 22.61 8.33
N PHE A 104 10.78 22.71 9.66
CA PHE A 104 11.72 21.99 10.50
C PHE A 104 11.02 20.82 11.20
N PHE A 105 11.69 19.68 11.16
CA PHE A 105 11.36 18.49 11.93
C PHE A 105 12.37 18.39 13.07
N LEU A 106 11.95 18.60 14.30
CA LEU A 106 12.83 18.86 15.44
C LEU A 106 12.73 17.76 16.51
N GLU A 107 13.88 17.39 17.06
CA GLU A 107 14.00 16.62 18.30
C GLU A 107 14.51 17.55 19.42
N PRO A 108 13.89 17.52 20.61
CA PRO A 108 14.38 18.29 21.76
C PRO A 108 15.74 17.77 22.20
N THR A 109 16.56 18.65 22.77
CA THR A 109 17.80 18.30 23.45
C THR A 109 17.64 18.47 24.97
N GLU A 110 18.68 18.15 25.74
CA GLU A 110 18.69 18.41 27.19
C GLU A 110 18.65 19.90 27.52
N GLN A 111 19.09 20.77 26.59
CA GLN A 111 19.06 22.21 26.77
C GLN A 111 17.72 22.81 26.31
N PRO A 112 17.13 23.72 27.10
CA PRO A 112 15.88 24.37 26.73
C PRO A 112 16.06 25.22 25.49
N LEU A 113 15.08 25.17 24.58
CA LEU A 113 15.07 25.93 23.31
C LEU A 113 16.19 25.57 22.32
N VAL A 114 16.94 24.50 22.61
CA VAL A 114 17.94 23.93 21.71
C VAL A 114 17.38 22.64 21.14
N PHE A 115 17.32 22.58 19.82
CA PHE A 115 16.78 21.46 19.05
C PHE A 115 17.79 20.98 18.04
N LYS A 116 17.65 19.74 17.62
CA LYS A 116 18.35 19.18 16.45
C LYS A 116 17.33 18.75 15.40
N THR A 117 17.73 18.74 14.13
CA THR A 117 16.85 18.29 13.06
C THR A 117 16.70 16.77 13.05
N ALA A 118 15.47 16.27 13.22
CA ALA A 118 15.09 14.86 13.05
C ALA A 118 15.20 14.41 11.58
N PHE A 119 14.89 15.33 10.65
CA PHE A 119 14.99 15.15 9.20
C PHE A 119 15.48 16.45 8.55
N ALA A 120 15.97 16.36 7.32
CA ALA A 120 16.40 17.52 6.55
C ALA A 120 15.29 18.59 6.44
N PRO A 121 15.56 19.87 6.79
CA PRO A 121 14.60 20.96 6.64
C PRO A 121 14.17 21.14 5.18
N LEU A 122 12.91 21.52 4.98
CA LEU A 122 12.34 21.71 3.64
C LEU A 122 12.16 23.19 3.33
N ASP A 123 12.79 23.67 2.25
CA ASP A 123 12.68 25.06 1.79
C ASP A 123 11.29 25.36 1.24
N THR A 124 10.71 26.47 1.68
CA THR A 124 9.37 26.95 1.32
C THR A 124 9.28 27.84 0.07
N ASN A 125 10.39 28.33 -0.49
CA ASN A 125 10.37 29.30 -1.59
C ASN A 125 9.96 28.75 -2.97
N GLY A 126 9.95 27.43 -3.17
CA GLY A 126 9.69 26.82 -4.48
C GLY A 126 8.32 26.16 -4.67
N LYS A 127 7.52 26.01 -3.61
CA LYS A 127 6.27 25.20 -3.65
C LYS A 127 5.22 25.74 -2.67
N ASN A 128 3.96 25.39 -2.92
CA ASN A 128 2.78 25.67 -2.09
C ASN A 128 2.80 24.92 -0.72
N LEU A 129 3.96 24.90 -0.04
CA LEU A 129 4.25 24.09 1.15
C LEU A 129 3.36 24.45 2.34
N LYS A 130 2.90 25.70 2.46
CA LYS A 130 1.90 26.08 3.46
C LYS A 130 0.58 25.30 3.32
N LYS A 131 0.18 24.97 2.08
CA LYS A 131 -0.99 24.12 1.76
C LYS A 131 -0.70 22.63 1.96
N GLU A 132 0.55 22.20 1.82
CA GLU A 132 0.95 20.81 2.11
C GLU A 132 1.08 20.57 3.61
N VAL A 133 1.66 21.51 4.36
CA VAL A 133 1.78 21.46 5.82
C VAL A 133 0.44 21.69 6.52
N GLY A 134 -0.45 22.52 5.97
CA GLY A 134 -1.84 22.61 6.42
C GLY A 134 -2.62 21.28 6.28
N LYS A 135 -2.22 20.39 5.37
CA LYS A 135 -2.77 19.00 5.30
C LYS A 135 -2.09 18.04 6.26
N ILE A 136 -0.94 18.40 6.81
CA ILE A 136 -0.13 17.52 7.65
C ILE A 136 -0.71 17.44 9.07
N LEU A 137 -1.22 18.51 9.67
CA LEU A 137 -1.49 18.53 11.12
C LEU A 137 -2.85 19.15 11.50
N CYS A 138 -3.92 18.69 10.85
CA CYS A 138 -5.24 18.77 11.48
C CYS A 138 -5.40 17.57 12.42
N THR A 139 -5.24 17.79 13.73
CA THR A 139 -5.46 16.78 14.77
C THR A 139 -6.88 16.23 14.75
N ASP A 140 -7.86 17.06 14.37
CA ASP A 140 -9.28 16.65 14.23
C ASP A 140 -9.55 15.86 12.94
N CYS A 141 -8.61 15.88 12.00
CA CYS A 141 -8.72 15.19 10.71
C CYS A 141 -7.90 13.90 10.66
N ALA A 142 -7.07 13.65 11.67
CA ALA A 142 -6.22 12.46 11.73
C ALA A 142 -7.08 11.25 12.07
N THR A 143 -7.08 10.26 11.19
CA THR A 143 -7.94 9.07 11.30
C THR A 143 -7.13 7.81 11.03
N ARG A 144 -7.37 6.75 11.83
CA ARG A 144 -6.85 5.41 11.54
C ARG A 144 -7.31 4.97 10.14
N PRO A 145 -6.51 4.18 9.42
CA PRO A 145 -6.93 3.64 8.14
C PRO A 145 -8.21 2.83 8.32
N LYS A 146 -9.16 3.00 7.42
CA LYS A 146 -10.38 2.19 7.36
C LYS A 146 -10.49 1.61 5.96
N LEU A 147 -10.23 0.33 5.83
CA LEU A 147 -10.22 -0.37 4.57
C LEU A 147 -11.64 -0.73 4.11
N LYS A 148 -11.87 -0.60 2.81
CA LYS A 148 -13.06 -1.17 2.18
C LYS A 148 -12.91 -2.68 2.14
N LYS A 149 -14.04 -3.40 2.30
CA LYS A 149 -14.06 -4.86 2.15
C LYS A 149 -13.45 -5.26 0.81
N MET A 150 -12.41 -6.11 0.86
CA MET A 150 -11.77 -6.62 -0.35
C MET A 150 -12.71 -7.61 -1.04
N LYS A 151 -12.83 -7.47 -2.37
CA LYS A 151 -13.59 -8.41 -3.19
C LYS A 151 -12.71 -9.62 -3.50
N SER A 152 -13.20 -10.82 -3.19
CA SER A 152 -12.63 -12.05 -3.73
C SER A 152 -12.71 -12.05 -5.25
N GLN A 153 -11.75 -12.68 -5.91
CA GLN A 153 -11.65 -12.72 -7.36
C GLN A 153 -11.45 -14.16 -7.83
N THR A 154 -11.92 -14.45 -9.04
CA THR A 154 -11.64 -15.70 -9.73
C THR A 154 -10.74 -15.39 -10.92
N GLY A 155 -9.56 -15.99 -10.96
CA GLY A 155 -8.60 -15.89 -12.03
C GLY A 155 -8.51 -17.21 -12.80
N GLN A 156 -8.05 -17.12 -14.04
CA GLN A 156 -7.83 -18.26 -14.89
C GLN A 156 -6.32 -18.52 -15.04
N VAL A 157 -5.91 -19.78 -15.00
CA VAL A 157 -4.48 -20.13 -15.13
C VAL A 157 -3.91 -19.55 -16.43
N GLY A 158 -2.76 -18.90 -16.32
CA GLY A 158 -2.06 -18.27 -17.44
C GLY A 158 -2.46 -16.81 -17.71
N GLU A 159 -3.61 -16.35 -17.21
CA GLU A 159 -4.09 -14.98 -17.40
C GLU A 159 -3.56 -14.01 -16.35
N LYS A 160 -3.70 -12.71 -16.63
CA LYS A 160 -3.42 -11.65 -15.65
C LYS A 160 -4.61 -11.52 -14.70
N GLN A 161 -4.35 -11.42 -13.41
CA GLN A 161 -5.39 -11.12 -12.43
C GLN A 161 -4.91 -10.15 -11.36
N SER A 162 -5.83 -9.51 -10.63
CA SER A 162 -5.44 -8.62 -9.54
C SER A 162 -6.44 -8.55 -8.38
N LEU A 163 -5.91 -8.42 -7.17
CA LEU A 163 -6.66 -8.06 -5.97
C LEU A 163 -6.47 -6.57 -5.69
N LYS A 164 -7.57 -5.89 -5.32
CA LYS A 164 -7.58 -4.45 -5.03
C LYS A 164 -7.86 -4.22 -3.54
N CYS A 165 -7.04 -3.38 -2.94
CA CYS A 165 -7.18 -2.90 -1.58
C CYS A 165 -7.26 -1.37 -1.56
N GLU A 166 -8.27 -0.83 -0.88
CA GLU A 166 -8.56 0.61 -0.90
C GLU A 166 -9.00 1.07 0.48
N ALA A 167 -8.39 2.15 0.96
CA ALA A 167 -8.82 2.82 2.17
C ALA A 167 -10.00 3.76 1.87
N ALA A 168 -11.12 3.60 2.59
CA ALA A 168 -12.24 4.54 2.61
C ALA A 168 -11.90 5.80 3.41
N ALA A 169 -11.12 5.64 4.49
CA ALA A 169 -10.60 6.72 5.32
C ALA A 169 -9.17 6.37 5.77
N GLY A 170 -8.45 7.36 6.26
CA GLY A 170 -7.05 7.21 6.63
C GLY A 170 -6.31 8.49 6.31
N ASN A 171 -6.04 9.26 7.35
CA ASN A 171 -5.23 10.45 7.30
C ASN A 171 -4.29 10.42 8.51
N PRO A 172 -2.97 10.29 8.33
CA PRO A 172 -2.23 10.35 7.07
C PRO A 172 -2.54 9.23 6.09
N GLN A 173 -2.20 9.49 4.82
CA GLN A 173 -2.24 8.53 3.73
C GLN A 173 -1.56 7.22 4.15
N PRO A 174 -2.26 6.07 4.22
CA PRO A 174 -1.66 4.85 4.69
C PRO A 174 -0.67 4.24 3.69
N SER A 175 0.31 3.54 4.23
CA SER A 175 1.14 2.58 3.49
C SER A 175 0.40 1.23 3.40
N TYR A 176 0.71 0.42 2.39
CA TYR A 176 0.04 -0.88 2.19
C TYR A 176 1.04 -2.02 2.13
N ARG A 177 0.68 -3.14 2.76
CA ARG A 177 1.40 -4.41 2.70
C ARG A 177 0.44 -5.53 2.34
N TRP A 178 0.96 -6.54 1.66
CA TRP A 178 0.19 -7.71 1.23
C TRP A 178 0.79 -8.96 1.85
N PHE A 179 -0.06 -9.88 2.29
CA PHE A 179 0.36 -11.13 2.92
C PHE A 179 -0.40 -12.30 2.32
N LYS A 180 0.26 -13.45 2.26
CA LYS A 180 -0.33 -14.77 1.98
C LYS A 180 0.23 -15.75 3.00
N ASP A 181 -0.64 -16.55 3.63
CA ASP A 181 -0.23 -17.57 4.60
C ASP A 181 0.66 -17.01 5.74
N GLY A 182 0.36 -15.79 6.18
CA GLY A 182 1.10 -15.08 7.23
C GLY A 182 2.44 -14.46 6.80
N LYS A 183 2.88 -14.65 5.55
CA LYS A 183 4.14 -14.10 5.03
C LYS A 183 3.90 -12.87 4.18
N GLU A 184 4.73 -11.85 4.36
CA GLU A 184 4.68 -10.62 3.57
C GLU A 184 5.12 -10.89 2.12
N LEU A 185 4.34 -10.42 1.16
CA LEU A 185 4.60 -10.55 -0.27
C LEU A 185 5.43 -9.37 -0.76
N ASN A 186 6.55 -9.70 -1.40
CA ASN A 186 7.40 -8.74 -2.08
C ASN A 186 7.16 -8.76 -3.60
N ARG A 187 7.58 -7.69 -4.28
CA ARG A 187 7.54 -7.61 -5.73
C ARG A 187 8.48 -8.66 -6.33
N SER A 188 8.01 -9.37 -7.36
CA SER A 188 8.78 -10.36 -8.10
C SER A 188 8.49 -10.26 -9.61
N ARG A 189 9.07 -11.16 -10.41
CA ARG A 189 8.72 -11.28 -11.83
C ARG A 189 7.27 -11.70 -12.04
N ASP A 190 6.71 -12.51 -11.15
CA ASP A 190 5.36 -13.06 -11.29
C ASP A 190 4.30 -12.17 -10.63
N ILE A 191 4.67 -11.44 -9.56
CA ILE A 191 3.77 -10.60 -8.76
C ILE A 191 4.25 -9.15 -8.73
N ARG A 192 3.36 -8.22 -9.07
CA ARG A 192 3.60 -6.78 -9.01
C ARG A 192 2.67 -6.11 -8.00
N ILE A 193 3.22 -5.21 -7.18
CA ILE A 193 2.44 -4.36 -6.27
C ILE A 193 2.44 -2.93 -6.81
N LYS A 194 1.26 -2.46 -7.22
CA LYS A 194 1.03 -1.12 -7.77
C LYS A 194 0.24 -0.26 -6.80
N TYR A 195 0.54 1.04 -6.78
CA TYR A 195 -0.18 2.04 -5.99
C TYR A 195 -0.90 3.00 -6.92
N GLY A 196 -2.15 3.38 -6.60
CA GLY A 196 -2.95 4.32 -7.38
C GLY A 196 -3.56 5.41 -6.52
N ASN A 197 -4.20 6.39 -7.16
CA ASN A 197 -4.85 7.57 -6.52
C ASN A 197 -3.99 8.21 -5.42
N GLY A 198 -2.74 8.55 -5.71
CA GLY A 198 -1.84 9.15 -4.72
C GLY A 198 -1.55 8.24 -3.51
N ARG A 199 -1.51 6.91 -3.71
CA ARG A 199 -1.42 5.87 -2.67
C ARG A 199 -2.70 5.68 -1.83
N LYS A 200 -3.89 6.06 -2.32
CA LYS A 200 -5.17 5.72 -1.66
C LYS A 200 -5.60 4.27 -1.87
N ASN A 201 -4.94 3.58 -2.79
CA ASN A 201 -5.17 2.17 -3.03
C ASN A 201 -3.87 1.45 -3.40
N SER A 202 -3.90 0.14 -3.20
CA SER A 202 -2.87 -0.80 -3.59
C SER A 202 -3.49 -1.94 -4.39
N ARG A 203 -2.78 -2.43 -5.39
CA ARG A 203 -3.19 -3.55 -6.25
C ARG A 203 -2.09 -4.58 -6.29
N LEU A 204 -2.41 -5.80 -5.85
CA LEU A 204 -1.59 -6.99 -6.02
C LEU A 204 -1.94 -7.60 -7.37
N GLN A 205 -1.01 -7.58 -8.32
CA GLN A 205 -1.21 -8.02 -9.69
C GLN A 205 -0.37 -9.27 -9.99
N PHE A 206 -1.02 -10.32 -10.44
CA PHE A 206 -0.42 -11.54 -10.96
C PHE A 206 -0.24 -11.39 -12.48
N ASN A 207 0.98 -11.60 -12.97
CA ASN A 207 1.27 -11.48 -14.40
C ASN A 207 0.76 -12.69 -15.20
N LYS A 208 0.86 -13.88 -14.61
CA LYS A 208 0.26 -15.12 -15.06
C LYS A 208 -0.17 -15.90 -13.82
N VAL A 209 -1.47 -16.11 -13.65
CA VAL A 209 -2.00 -16.86 -12.51
C VAL A 209 -1.60 -18.32 -12.61
N LYS A 210 -1.14 -18.89 -11.49
CA LYS A 210 -0.85 -20.31 -11.33
C LYS A 210 -1.84 -20.92 -10.32
N VAL A 211 -1.98 -22.24 -10.34
CA VAL A 211 -2.85 -22.95 -9.37
C VAL A 211 -2.41 -22.67 -7.92
N GLU A 212 -1.09 -22.59 -7.68
CA GLU A 212 -0.50 -22.25 -6.37
C GLU A 212 -0.81 -20.83 -5.89
N ASP A 213 -1.23 -19.92 -6.78
CA ASP A 213 -1.64 -18.57 -6.38
C ASP A 213 -3.01 -18.56 -5.71
N ALA A 214 -3.78 -19.64 -5.79
CA ALA A 214 -5.04 -19.77 -5.08
C ALA A 214 -4.83 -19.63 -3.57
N GLY A 215 -5.80 -19.00 -2.90
CA GLY A 215 -5.78 -18.85 -1.45
C GLY A 215 -6.26 -17.49 -0.97
N GLU A 216 -6.15 -17.30 0.34
CA GLU A 216 -6.53 -16.07 1.00
C GLU A 216 -5.35 -15.10 1.08
N TYR A 217 -5.61 -13.85 0.69
CA TYR A 217 -4.66 -12.76 0.78
C TYR A 217 -5.17 -11.74 1.79
N VAL A 218 -4.23 -11.21 2.58
CA VAL A 218 -4.48 -10.12 3.51
C VAL A 218 -3.82 -8.86 2.97
N CYS A 219 -4.60 -7.79 2.89
CA CYS A 219 -4.06 -6.45 2.72
C CYS A 219 -4.07 -5.74 4.07
N GLU A 220 -2.93 -5.19 4.47
CA GLU A 220 -2.81 -4.31 5.63
C GLU A 220 -2.56 -2.89 5.15
N ALA A 221 -3.31 -1.94 5.72
CA ALA A 221 -3.04 -0.52 5.57
C ALA A 221 -2.66 0.07 6.91
N GLU A 222 -1.53 0.77 6.95
CA GLU A 222 -0.94 1.26 8.18
C GLU A 222 -0.57 2.74 8.05
N ASN A 223 -0.97 3.52 9.05
CA ASN A 223 -0.45 4.85 9.31
C ASN A 223 -0.05 4.96 10.79
N ILE A 224 0.43 6.13 11.20
CA ILE A 224 0.93 6.36 12.56
C ILE A 224 -0.13 6.23 13.66
N LEU A 225 -1.42 6.34 13.33
CA LEU A 225 -2.50 6.12 14.30
C LEU A 225 -2.80 4.65 14.48
N GLY A 226 -2.40 3.78 13.55
CA GLY A 226 -2.56 2.35 13.64
C GLY A 226 -2.77 1.71 12.28
N LYS A 227 -3.30 0.49 12.31
CA LYS A 227 -3.46 -0.36 11.14
C LYS A 227 -4.86 -0.94 11.05
N ASP A 228 -5.27 -1.24 9.83
CA ASP A 228 -6.47 -1.99 9.50
C ASP A 228 -6.14 -3.05 8.46
N THR A 229 -6.88 -4.15 8.46
CA THR A 229 -6.63 -5.31 7.59
C THR A 229 -7.91 -5.81 6.96
N VAL A 230 -7.85 -6.17 5.67
CA VAL A 230 -8.94 -6.86 4.98
C VAL A 230 -8.45 -8.09 4.26
N ARG A 231 -9.32 -9.09 4.19
CA ARG A 231 -9.06 -10.39 3.56
C ARG A 231 -9.87 -10.55 2.29
N GLY A 232 -9.31 -11.27 1.34
CA GLY A 232 -9.95 -11.58 0.06
C GLY A 232 -9.28 -12.77 -0.57
N ARG A 233 -10.08 -13.63 -1.19
CA ARG A 233 -9.61 -14.91 -1.72
C ARG A 233 -9.44 -14.84 -3.23
N LEU A 234 -8.29 -15.28 -3.72
CA LEU A 234 -8.08 -15.58 -5.13
C LEU A 234 -8.47 -17.04 -5.38
N HIS A 235 -9.43 -17.22 -6.25
CA HIS A 235 -9.92 -18.50 -6.74
C HIS A 235 -9.25 -18.73 -8.10
N VAL A 236 -8.77 -19.94 -8.37
CA VAL A 236 -8.07 -20.24 -9.63
C VAL A 236 -8.79 -21.34 -10.39
N ASN A 237 -9.13 -21.05 -11.63
CA ASN A 237 -9.68 -22.02 -12.57
C ASN A 237 -8.53 -22.60 -13.41
N SER A 238 -8.36 -23.92 -13.35
CA SER A 238 -7.27 -24.65 -14.04
C SER A 238 -7.46 -24.77 -15.56
N VAL A 239 -8.61 -24.37 -16.10
CA VAL A 239 -8.81 -24.35 -17.55
C VAL A 239 -8.21 -23.07 -18.06
N SER A 240 -7.08 -23.09 -18.75
CA SER A 240 -6.75 -22.02 -19.69
C SER A 240 -7.79 -22.10 -20.82
N THR A 241 -8.63 -21.07 -20.99
CA THR A 241 -9.19 -20.77 -22.32
C THR A 241 -8.06 -20.15 -23.12
N THR A 242 -7.12 -20.96 -23.53
CA THR A 242 -7.02 -21.28 -24.94
C THR A 242 -7.29 -22.76 -25.17
N LEU A 243 -8.51 -23.22 -24.89
CA LEU A 243 -9.07 -24.37 -25.61
C LEU A 243 -9.10 -24.10 -27.13
N SER A 244 -9.00 -22.82 -27.55
CA SER A 244 -8.73 -22.38 -28.91
C SER A 244 -7.28 -22.57 -29.39
N SER A 245 -6.30 -22.78 -28.51
CA SER A 245 -4.92 -23.17 -28.89
C SER A 245 -4.67 -24.68 -28.79
N TRP A 246 -5.55 -25.44 -28.12
CA TRP A 246 -5.46 -26.89 -27.97
C TRP A 246 -6.64 -27.64 -28.56
N SER A 247 -7.35 -27.04 -29.51
CA SER A 247 -8.49 -27.63 -30.22
C SER A 247 -8.18 -28.95 -30.95
N GLY A 248 -6.97 -29.52 -30.82
CA GLY A 248 -6.61 -30.87 -31.26
C GLY A 248 -6.04 -31.84 -30.21
N HIS A 249 -5.71 -31.42 -28.98
CA HIS A 249 -4.97 -32.27 -28.01
C HIS A 249 -5.68 -32.48 -26.65
N ALA A 250 -6.89 -31.94 -26.46
CA ALA A 250 -7.67 -32.17 -25.25
C ALA A 250 -8.82 -33.15 -25.54
N ARG A 251 -8.76 -34.35 -24.95
CA ARG A 251 -9.84 -35.36 -25.06
C ARG A 251 -10.54 -35.57 -23.73
N LYS A 252 -11.79 -36.04 -23.77
CA LYS A 252 -12.49 -36.44 -22.54
C LYS A 252 -11.73 -37.54 -21.82
N CYS A 253 -11.71 -37.47 -20.50
CA CYS A 253 -11.12 -38.52 -19.67
C CYS A 253 -11.80 -39.87 -19.90
N ASN A 254 -11.04 -40.95 -19.78
CA ASN A 254 -11.58 -42.32 -19.74
C ASN A 254 -12.39 -42.56 -18.45
N GLU A 255 -13.06 -43.70 -18.36
CA GLU A 255 -13.95 -44.01 -17.24
C GLU A 255 -13.22 -44.05 -15.89
N THR A 256 -11.97 -44.49 -15.86
CA THR A 256 -11.16 -44.55 -14.64
C THR A 256 -10.78 -43.17 -14.10
N ALA A 257 -10.65 -42.16 -14.97
CA ALA A 257 -10.33 -40.79 -14.58
C ALA A 257 -11.56 -39.85 -14.51
N LYS A 258 -12.78 -40.32 -14.80
CA LYS A 258 -14.01 -39.49 -14.69
C LYS A 258 -14.22 -38.94 -13.27
N SER A 259 -13.81 -39.69 -12.24
CA SER A 259 -13.90 -39.30 -10.82
C SER A 259 -12.87 -38.25 -10.39
N TYR A 260 -11.93 -37.88 -11.26
CA TYR A 260 -10.97 -36.82 -10.98
C TYR A 260 -11.68 -35.49 -10.75
N CYS A 261 -12.66 -35.12 -11.58
CA CYS A 261 -13.45 -33.93 -11.34
C CYS A 261 -14.63 -34.25 -10.42
N VAL A 262 -14.86 -33.41 -9.41
CA VAL A 262 -15.99 -33.57 -8.49
C VAL A 262 -17.05 -32.49 -8.74
N ASN A 263 -18.18 -32.57 -8.03
CA ASN A 263 -19.25 -31.56 -8.05
C ASN A 263 -19.77 -31.22 -9.46
N GLY A 264 -19.83 -32.21 -10.36
CA GLY A 264 -20.31 -32.00 -11.74
C GLY A 264 -19.29 -31.38 -12.69
N GLY A 265 -18.00 -31.34 -12.33
CA GLY A 265 -16.93 -30.94 -13.23
C GLY A 265 -16.74 -31.91 -14.40
N VAL A 266 -16.46 -31.37 -15.59
CA VAL A 266 -16.17 -32.18 -16.80
C VAL A 266 -14.66 -32.37 -16.92
N CYS A 267 -14.23 -33.63 -16.97
CA CYS A 267 -12.82 -34.01 -17.02
C CYS A 267 -12.28 -34.04 -18.46
N TYR A 268 -11.12 -33.41 -18.64
CA TYR A 268 -10.32 -33.45 -19.87
C TYR A 268 -8.90 -33.92 -19.57
N TYR A 269 -8.36 -34.75 -20.47
CA TYR A 269 -6.97 -35.15 -20.51
C TYR A 269 -6.26 -34.36 -21.61
N ILE A 270 -5.16 -33.69 -21.25
CA ILE A 270 -4.39 -32.83 -22.17
C ILE A 270 -3.16 -33.59 -22.65
N GLU A 271 -3.22 -34.01 -23.90
CA GLU A 271 -2.11 -34.66 -24.61
C GLU A 271 -0.98 -33.64 -24.82
N GLY A 272 0.26 -34.05 -24.55
CA GLY A 272 1.45 -33.19 -24.59
C GLY A 272 1.99 -32.76 -23.22
N ILE A 273 1.13 -32.63 -22.20
CA ILE A 273 1.57 -32.37 -20.81
C ILE A 273 1.21 -33.51 -19.83
N ASN A 274 0.50 -34.54 -20.29
CA ASN A 274 0.10 -35.71 -19.51
C ASN A 274 -0.58 -35.32 -18.16
N GLN A 275 -1.51 -34.38 -18.22
CA GLN A 275 -2.25 -33.87 -17.05
C GLN A 275 -3.76 -33.92 -17.26
N LEU A 276 -4.47 -34.17 -16.15
CA LEU A 276 -5.92 -34.08 -16.06
C LEU A 276 -6.34 -32.67 -15.63
N SER A 277 -7.34 -32.10 -16.31
CA SER A 277 -7.91 -30.80 -16.00
C SER A 277 -9.44 -30.85 -15.94
N CYS A 278 -10.02 -30.07 -15.04
CA CYS A 278 -11.46 -30.02 -14.83
C CYS A 278 -12.06 -28.71 -15.32
N LYS A 279 -13.11 -28.80 -16.14
CA LYS A 279 -14.03 -27.69 -16.40
C LYS A 279 -15.11 -27.69 -15.33
N CYS A 280 -15.01 -26.74 -14.40
CA CYS A 280 -15.94 -26.66 -13.28
C CYS A 280 -17.27 -25.99 -13.67
N PRO A 281 -18.40 -26.47 -13.14
CA PRO A 281 -19.67 -25.79 -13.26
C PRO A 281 -19.68 -24.50 -12.43
N ASN A 282 -20.66 -23.64 -12.68
CA ASN A 282 -20.78 -22.35 -12.01
C ASN A 282 -20.79 -22.50 -10.48
N GLY A 283 -19.98 -21.67 -9.81
CA GLY A 283 -19.85 -21.68 -8.36
C GLY A 283 -18.82 -22.70 -7.83
N PHE A 284 -18.25 -23.56 -8.68
CA PHE A 284 -17.15 -24.45 -8.31
C PHE A 284 -15.85 -24.06 -9.01
N PHE A 285 -14.72 -24.27 -8.34
CA PHE A 285 -13.40 -23.90 -8.83
C PHE A 285 -12.29 -24.76 -8.21
N GLY A 286 -11.04 -24.49 -8.62
CA GLY A 286 -9.87 -25.28 -8.25
C GLY A 286 -9.63 -26.46 -9.21
N GLN A 287 -8.49 -27.13 -9.06
CA GLN A 287 -8.00 -28.17 -9.97
C GLN A 287 -8.98 -29.34 -10.20
N ARG A 288 -9.80 -29.65 -9.19
CA ARG A 288 -10.78 -30.75 -9.20
C ARG A 288 -12.22 -30.29 -9.01
N CYS A 289 -12.51 -28.98 -9.00
CA CYS A 289 -13.84 -28.42 -8.69
C CYS A 289 -14.33 -28.70 -7.26
N LEU A 290 -13.40 -28.84 -6.31
CA LEU A 290 -13.70 -29.15 -4.91
C LEU A 290 -14.26 -27.94 -4.15
N GLU A 291 -13.82 -26.73 -4.51
CA GLU A 291 -14.13 -25.54 -3.74
C GLU A 291 -15.39 -24.85 -4.27
N LYS A 292 -16.26 -24.38 -3.36
CA LYS A 292 -17.53 -23.71 -3.68
C LYS A 292 -17.50 -22.24 -3.29
N LEU A 293 -17.83 -21.36 -4.24
CA LEU A 293 -18.02 -19.93 -4.00
C LEU A 293 -19.34 -19.69 -3.27
N PRO A 294 -19.38 -18.85 -2.22
CA PRO A 294 -20.63 -18.41 -1.63
C PRO A 294 -21.42 -17.57 -2.65
N LEU A 295 -22.72 -17.87 -2.82
CA LEU A 295 -23.63 -17.31 -3.83
C LEU A 295 -23.62 -15.77 -3.95
N ARG A 296 -23.23 -15.05 -2.89
CA ARG A 296 -23.19 -13.58 -2.83
C ARG A 296 -22.13 -12.93 -3.74
N LEU A 297 -21.19 -13.70 -4.29
CA LEU A 297 -20.18 -13.22 -5.25
C LEU A 297 -20.59 -13.46 -6.71
N TYR A 298 -21.75 -14.10 -6.93
CA TYR A 298 -22.22 -14.54 -8.25
C TYR A 298 -23.11 -13.53 -8.97
N MET A 299 -23.54 -12.45 -8.32
CA MET A 299 -24.40 -11.48 -8.99
C MET A 299 -23.54 -10.47 -9.75
N PRO A 300 -23.49 -10.52 -11.10
CA PRO A 300 -23.16 -9.31 -11.86
C PRO A 300 -24.15 -8.22 -11.44
N ASP A 301 -23.64 -7.00 -11.35
CA ASP A 301 -24.46 -5.81 -11.12
C ASP A 301 -25.58 -5.82 -12.19
N PRO A 302 -26.88 -5.79 -11.82
CA PRO A 302 -27.98 -5.84 -12.80
C PRO A 302 -27.97 -4.67 -13.80
N LYS A 303 -27.03 -3.73 -13.65
CA LYS A 303 -26.78 -2.62 -14.58
C LYS A 303 -25.73 -2.90 -15.67
N GLN A 304 -25.17 -4.10 -15.79
CA GLN A 304 -24.15 -4.43 -16.81
C GLN A 304 -24.57 -5.48 -17.86
N SER A 305 -25.80 -5.99 -17.84
CA SER A 305 -26.33 -6.85 -18.91
C SER A 305 -27.10 -6.04 -19.96
N VAL A 306 -26.42 -5.14 -20.65
CA VAL A 306 -26.88 -4.60 -21.94
C VAL A 306 -25.63 -4.44 -22.80
N LEU A 307 -25.71 -4.89 -24.06
CA LEU A 307 -24.64 -5.09 -25.03
C LEU A 307 -23.99 -6.47 -24.89
N TRP A 308 -24.58 -7.48 -25.53
CA TRP A 308 -23.99 -8.27 -26.63
C TRP A 308 -25.07 -9.23 -27.12
N ASP A 309 -25.92 -8.79 -28.04
CA ASP A 309 -26.65 -9.68 -28.95
C ASP A 309 -27.05 -8.89 -30.20
N THR A 310 -26.32 -9.14 -31.29
CA THR A 310 -26.79 -9.35 -32.68
C THR A 310 -25.59 -9.33 -33.64
N PRO A 311 -25.56 -10.26 -34.59
CA PRO A 311 -25.85 -9.87 -35.98
C PRO A 311 -27.03 -10.66 -36.53
N GLY A 312 -27.84 -9.98 -37.33
CA GLY A 312 -29.15 -10.45 -37.78
C GLY A 312 -29.13 -11.50 -38.89
N THR A 313 -30.31 -12.06 -39.11
CA THR A 313 -31.00 -12.17 -40.40
C THR A 313 -32.41 -12.67 -40.10
N GLY A 314 -33.40 -12.06 -40.77
CA GLY A 314 -34.80 -12.15 -40.39
C GLY A 314 -35.50 -13.45 -40.77
N VAL A 315 -36.60 -13.70 -40.07
CA VAL A 315 -37.81 -14.36 -40.60
C VAL A 315 -39.02 -13.67 -39.95
N SER A 316 -40.04 -13.43 -40.77
CA SER A 316 -41.27 -12.70 -40.48
C SER A 316 -42.28 -13.47 -39.63
N SER A 317 -43.37 -12.74 -39.30
CA SER A 317 -44.74 -13.20 -38.96
C SER A 317 -44.90 -13.93 -37.62
N SER A 318 -45.92 -13.71 -36.79
CA SER A 318 -47.17 -12.94 -36.83
C SER A 318 -47.88 -13.19 -35.49
N GLN A 319 -48.70 -12.22 -35.01
CA GLN A 319 -49.99 -12.40 -34.29
C GLN A 319 -50.06 -13.39 -33.08
N TRP A 320 -50.57 -13.08 -31.89
CA TRP A 320 -51.75 -12.34 -31.51
C TRP A 320 -51.70 -11.88 -30.05
N SER A 321 -52.42 -10.79 -29.81
CA SER A 321 -53.02 -10.36 -28.55
C SER A 321 -53.85 -11.44 -27.86
N THR A 322 -53.77 -11.52 -26.53
CA THR A 322 -54.93 -11.73 -25.64
C THR A 322 -54.53 -11.48 -24.19
N SER A 323 -55.25 -10.57 -23.54
CA SER A 323 -55.31 -10.39 -22.09
C SER A 323 -55.85 -11.65 -21.41
N PRO A 324 -55.68 -11.78 -20.08
CA PRO A 324 -56.88 -12.01 -19.29
C PRO A 324 -56.96 -11.17 -18.00
N SER A 325 -58.12 -10.52 -17.91
CA SER A 325 -59.04 -10.36 -16.77
C SER A 325 -58.59 -10.68 -15.34
N THR A 326 -58.85 -9.69 -14.49
CA THR A 326 -59.30 -9.74 -13.10
C THR A 326 -60.15 -10.96 -12.70
N LEU A 327 -59.89 -11.48 -11.50
CA LEU A 327 -60.86 -12.22 -10.67
C LEU A 327 -60.60 -11.87 -9.20
N ASP A 328 -61.58 -11.20 -8.61
CA ASP A 328 -61.78 -10.95 -7.17
C ASP A 328 -62.39 -12.17 -6.46
N LEU A 329 -62.42 -12.06 -5.12
CA LEU A 329 -63.16 -12.80 -4.08
C LEU A 329 -62.39 -14.01 -3.50
N ASN A 330 -62.14 -14.11 -2.18
CA ASN A 330 -62.83 -13.63 -0.97
C ASN A 330 -61.81 -13.24 0.12
#